data_AF-A0A0R1GGL4-F1
#
_entry.id   AF-A0A0R1GGL4-F1
#
_cell.length_a   1.000
_cell.length_b   1.000
_cell.length_c   1.000
_cell.angle_alpha   90.00
_cell.angle_beta   90.00
_cell.angle_gamma   90.00
#
_symmetry.space_group_name_H-M   'P 1'
#
loop_
_entity.id
_entity.type
_entity.pdbx_description
1 polymer ?
#
loop_
_entity_poly.entity_id
_entity_poly.type
_entity_poly.pdbx_seq_one_letter_code
_entity_poly.pdbx_strand_id
1 'polypeptide(L)'
;MAERLFVSRQTVSSWETGRNCPNLETLAQLAELLGVSTDYLLGRSVAQVYQMSMQGLPTVLVVLMIVRLVIAETAAMLWLSDAMIVAVLALITYEHFVSQANPTLYSTCLLGVVLIGLAWGQIFGMTLENQLAYVVSGALLVSEATWLYFQARFPARSGFMKNKLWWISNGVFGLLVASGVIWILFRRVDGSGHVEDIGSRLLALGVLTGGIIIFELVVYFAMRWLRRAPH
;
A
#
# COMPACT_ATOMS: atom_id res chain seq x y z
N MET A 1 -21.84 28.67 27.12
CA MET A 1 -21.92 28.65 25.64
C MET A 1 -22.66 29.86 25.11
N ALA A 2 -23.95 30.03 25.44
CA ALA A 2 -24.76 31.21 25.05
C ALA A 2 -24.10 32.57 25.36
N GLU A 3 -23.60 32.75 26.59
CA GLU A 3 -22.95 34.00 27.04
C GLU A 3 -21.64 34.33 26.30
N ARG A 4 -20.92 33.31 25.81
CA ARG A 4 -19.65 33.49 25.07
C ARG A 4 -19.85 33.73 23.57
N LEU A 5 -21.03 33.39 23.05
CA LEU A 5 -21.42 33.57 21.65
C LEU A 5 -22.34 34.79 21.46
N PHE A 6 -22.58 35.58 22.52
CA PHE A 6 -23.50 36.71 22.54
C PHE A 6 -24.92 36.40 22.03
N VAL A 7 -25.40 35.17 22.26
CA VAL A 7 -26.74 34.71 21.88
C VAL A 7 -27.56 34.31 23.09
N SER A 8 -28.90 34.35 22.96
CA SER A 8 -29.79 33.95 24.04
C SER A 8 -29.72 32.44 24.31
N ARG A 9 -29.98 32.02 25.56
CA ARG A 9 -30.07 30.59 25.91
C ARG A 9 -31.16 29.86 25.11
N GLN A 10 -32.24 30.56 24.75
CA GLN A 10 -33.31 30.03 23.91
C GLN A 10 -32.84 29.75 22.48
N THR A 11 -31.95 30.59 21.94
CA THR A 11 -31.33 30.39 20.63
C THR A 11 -30.46 29.13 20.61
N VAL A 12 -29.64 28.93 21.64
CA VAL A 12 -28.82 27.71 21.77
C VAL A 12 -29.68 26.46 21.93
N SER A 13 -30.73 26.52 22.76
CA SER A 13 -31.69 25.42 22.92
C SER A 13 -32.40 25.06 21.60
N SER A 14 -32.70 26.06 20.75
CA SER A 14 -33.27 25.84 19.42
C SER A 14 -32.30 25.09 18.49
N TRP A 15 -30.99 25.36 18.59
CA TRP A 15 -29.96 24.61 17.85
C TRP A 15 -29.79 23.19 18.37
N GLU A 16 -29.76 22.99 19.68
CA GLU A 16 -29.65 21.66 20.32
C GLU A 16 -30.85 20.75 20.00
N THR A 17 -32.04 21.35 19.82
CA THR A 17 -33.27 20.63 19.46
C THR A 17 -33.49 20.51 17.95
N GLY A 18 -32.58 21.03 17.12
CA GLY A 18 -32.65 20.96 15.65
C GLY A 18 -33.75 21.81 15.02
N ARG A 19 -34.36 22.74 15.77
CA ARG A 19 -35.43 23.62 15.28
C ARG A 19 -34.92 24.77 14.43
N ASN A 20 -33.68 25.17 14.62
CA ASN A 20 -33.04 26.24 13.84
C ASN A 20 -31.55 25.95 13.66
N CYS A 21 -30.93 26.52 12.62
CA CYS A 21 -29.50 26.33 12.35
C CYS A 21 -28.73 27.63 12.63
N PRO A 22 -27.55 27.60 13.28
CA PRO A 22 -26.70 28.79 13.39
C PRO A 22 -26.25 29.28 12.01
N ASN A 23 -26.03 30.59 11.86
CA ASN A 23 -25.45 31.14 10.64
C ASN A 23 -23.96 30.76 10.51
N LEU A 24 -23.35 31.03 9.36
CA LEU A 24 -21.96 30.64 9.07
C LEU A 24 -20.94 31.21 10.08
N GLU A 25 -21.14 32.47 10.48
CA GLU A 25 -20.25 33.17 11.42
C GLU A 25 -20.35 32.58 12.84
N THR A 26 -21.58 32.38 13.32
CA THR A 26 -21.85 31.77 14.62
C THR A 26 -21.40 30.31 14.66
N LEU A 27 -21.53 29.57 13.55
CA LEU A 27 -21.02 28.21 13.42
C LEU A 27 -19.48 28.17 13.53
N ALA A 28 -18.77 29.11 12.91
CA ALA A 28 -17.32 29.23 13.02
C ALA A 28 -16.88 29.56 14.45
N GLN A 29 -17.56 30.49 15.11
CA GLN A 29 -17.31 30.82 16.52
C GLN A 29 -17.62 29.63 17.45
N LEU A 30 -18.66 28.86 17.16
CA LEU A 30 -18.99 27.63 17.88
C LEU A 30 -17.86 26.60 17.78
N ALA A 31 -17.30 26.44 16.58
CA ALA A 31 -16.21 25.52 16.30
C ALA A 31 -14.95 25.92 17.07
N GLU A 32 -14.61 27.21 17.06
CA GLU A 32 -13.49 27.77 17.81
C GLU A 32 -13.68 27.63 19.33
N LEU A 33 -14.88 27.93 19.84
CA LEU A 33 -15.21 27.84 21.26
C LEU A 33 -15.19 26.41 21.80
N LEU A 34 -15.58 25.44 20.97
CA LEU A 34 -15.59 24.01 21.31
C LEU A 34 -14.25 23.30 20.96
N GLY A 35 -13.32 23.99 20.29
CA GLY A 35 -12.04 23.42 19.87
C GLY A 35 -12.17 22.32 18.80
N VAL A 36 -13.24 22.35 17.99
CA VAL A 36 -13.53 21.36 16.95
C VAL A 36 -13.59 22.03 15.57
N SER A 37 -13.57 21.26 14.48
CA SER A 37 -13.77 21.83 13.14
C SER A 37 -15.25 22.13 12.88
N THR A 38 -15.55 23.09 12.00
CA THR A 38 -16.92 23.32 11.50
C THR A 38 -17.50 22.06 10.85
N ASP A 39 -16.67 21.26 10.18
CA ASP A 39 -17.07 19.95 9.64
C ASP A 39 -17.57 19.00 10.73
N TYR A 40 -16.94 18.98 11.92
CA TYR A 40 -17.39 18.16 13.05
C TYR A 40 -18.80 18.58 13.51
N LEU A 41 -19.06 19.89 13.61
CA LEU A 41 -20.37 20.42 13.99
C LEU A 41 -21.46 20.15 12.96
N LEU A 42 -21.10 20.08 11.68
CA LEU A 42 -22.02 19.77 10.59
C LEU A 42 -22.30 18.26 10.45
N GLY A 43 -21.82 17.43 11.38
CA GLY A 43 -21.89 15.97 11.26
C GLY A 43 -21.08 15.43 10.09
N ARG A 44 -20.24 16.27 9.46
CA ARG A 44 -19.23 15.90 8.47
C ARG A 44 -17.92 15.54 9.17
N SER A 45 -18.00 14.98 10.38
CA SER A 45 -16.84 14.34 10.98
C SER A 45 -16.26 13.41 9.92
N VAL A 46 -15.00 13.61 9.57
CA VAL A 46 -14.26 12.84 8.56
C VAL A 46 -14.00 11.40 9.07
N ALA A 47 -14.94 10.83 9.81
CA ALA A 47 -15.21 9.41 9.78
C ALA A 47 -15.89 9.09 8.43
N GLN A 48 -15.24 9.45 7.31
CA GLN A 48 -15.15 8.44 6.28
C GLN A 48 -14.44 7.29 7.00
N VAL A 49 -15.23 6.32 7.47
CA VAL A 49 -14.72 5.00 7.77
C VAL A 49 -14.13 4.57 6.44
N TYR A 50 -12.85 4.88 6.24
CA TYR A 50 -12.10 4.33 5.15
C TYR A 50 -12.22 2.85 5.42
N GLN A 51 -13.02 2.14 4.61
CA GLN A 51 -13.03 0.70 4.63
C GLN A 51 -11.62 0.32 4.20
N MET A 52 -10.73 0.22 5.18
CA MET A 52 -9.34 -0.14 5.01
C MET A 52 -9.32 -1.64 4.81
N SER A 53 -9.74 -2.05 3.61
CA SER A 53 -9.64 -3.42 3.16
C SER A 53 -8.43 -3.58 2.25
N MET A 54 -7.83 -4.76 2.33
CA MET A 54 -6.71 -5.16 1.49
C MET A 54 -7.25 -5.64 0.14
N GLN A 55 -7.19 -4.79 -0.88
CA GLN A 55 -7.68 -5.11 -2.22
C GLN A 55 -6.72 -6.00 -3.00
N GLY A 56 -5.45 -6.04 -2.62
CA GLY A 56 -4.41 -6.84 -3.27
C GLY A 56 -4.46 -8.33 -2.90
N LEU A 57 -5.11 -8.72 -1.80
CA LEU A 57 -5.17 -10.13 -1.38
C LEU A 57 -5.81 -11.05 -2.44
N PRO A 58 -6.97 -10.74 -3.03
CA PRO A 58 -7.53 -11.54 -4.13
C PRO A 58 -6.62 -11.58 -5.36
N THR A 59 -5.94 -10.49 -5.70
CA THR A 59 -5.01 -10.45 -6.83
C THR A 59 -3.83 -11.39 -6.59
N VAL A 60 -3.22 -11.33 -5.40
CA VAL A 60 -2.13 -12.24 -5.02
C VAL A 60 -2.60 -13.69 -5.03
N LEU A 61 -3.80 -13.98 -4.51
CA LEU A 61 -4.37 -15.32 -4.55
C LEU A 61 -4.43 -15.87 -5.97
N VAL A 62 -4.97 -15.08 -6.91
CA VAL A 62 -5.10 -15.47 -8.31
C VAL A 62 -3.72 -15.67 -8.95
N VAL A 63 -2.77 -14.77 -8.71
CA VAL A 63 -1.40 -14.90 -9.23
C VAL A 63 -0.75 -16.19 -8.72
N LEU A 64 -0.82 -16.47 -7.42
CA LEU A 64 -0.26 -17.69 -6.83
C LEU A 64 -0.94 -18.94 -7.36
N MET A 65 -2.27 -18.93 -7.54
CA MET A 65 -3.00 -20.05 -8.15
C MET A 65 -2.60 -20.30 -9.60
N ILE A 66 -2.45 -19.24 -10.40
CA ILE A 66 -2.02 -19.37 -11.80
C ILE A 66 -0.62 -19.96 -11.86
N VAL A 67 0.31 -19.40 -11.09
CA VAL A 67 1.69 -19.89 -10.99
C VAL A 67 1.72 -21.35 -10.58
N ARG A 68 0.94 -21.73 -9.57
CA ARG A 68 0.82 -23.10 -9.07
C ARG A 68 0.35 -24.11 -10.12
N LEU A 69 -0.49 -23.68 -11.06
CA LEU A 69 -1.08 -24.53 -12.11
C LEU A 69 -0.23 -24.58 -13.39
N VAL A 70 0.48 -23.50 -13.69
CA VAL A 70 1.21 -23.35 -14.96
C VAL A 70 2.66 -23.79 -14.83
N ILE A 71 3.28 -23.53 -13.68
CA ILE A 71 4.73 -23.71 -13.50
C ILE A 71 4.99 -25.07 -12.85
N ALA A 72 5.90 -25.84 -13.45
CA ALA A 72 6.34 -27.12 -12.90
C ALA A 72 7.20 -26.90 -11.65
N GLU A 73 6.85 -27.56 -10.54
CA GLU A 73 7.51 -27.42 -9.25
C GLU A 73 8.07 -28.76 -8.75
N THR A 74 9.08 -28.69 -7.88
CA THR A 74 9.54 -29.87 -7.12
C THR A 74 8.55 -30.21 -6.01
N ALA A 75 8.54 -31.47 -5.55
CA ALA A 75 7.60 -31.92 -4.52
C ALA A 75 7.61 -31.05 -3.25
N ALA A 76 8.77 -30.58 -2.82
CA ALA A 76 8.89 -29.69 -1.65
C ALA A 76 8.29 -28.30 -1.89
N MET A 77 8.41 -27.78 -3.12
CA MET A 77 7.86 -26.47 -3.48
C MET A 77 6.33 -26.49 -3.60
N LEU A 78 5.73 -27.62 -3.98
CA LEU A 78 4.28 -27.79 -4.01
C LEU A 78 3.65 -27.53 -2.63
N TRP A 79 4.26 -28.09 -1.57
CA TRP A 79 3.77 -27.88 -0.20
C TRP A 79 3.90 -26.42 0.23
N LEU A 80 5.00 -25.76 -0.19
CA LEU A 80 5.23 -24.35 0.11
C LEU A 80 4.19 -23.46 -0.60
N SER A 81 3.96 -23.68 -1.89
CA SER A 81 3.01 -22.90 -2.69
C SER A 81 1.58 -23.12 -2.22
N ASP A 82 1.19 -24.36 -1.90
CA ASP A 82 -0.13 -24.68 -1.33
C ASP A 82 -0.31 -24.03 0.05
N ALA A 83 0.72 -24.03 0.91
CA ALA A 83 0.68 -23.35 2.21
C ALA A 83 0.51 -21.83 2.08
N MET A 84 1.17 -21.19 1.10
CA MET A 84 1.02 -19.75 0.86
C MET A 84 -0.37 -19.40 0.33
N ILE A 85 -0.94 -20.21 -0.57
CA ILE A 85 -2.31 -20.03 -1.06
C ILE A 85 -3.31 -20.13 0.11
N VAL A 86 -3.14 -21.14 0.97
CA VAL A 86 -3.97 -21.30 2.17
C VAL A 86 -3.81 -20.11 3.13
N ALA A 87 -2.59 -19.58 3.32
CA ALA A 87 -2.36 -18.40 4.15
C ALA A 87 -3.08 -17.15 3.61
N VAL A 88 -3.04 -16.92 2.29
CA VAL A 88 -3.78 -15.81 1.66
C VAL A 88 -5.29 -16.00 1.82
N LEU A 89 -5.81 -17.22 1.60
CA LEU A 89 -7.23 -17.53 1.81
C LEU A 89 -7.65 -17.32 3.27
N ALA A 90 -6.80 -17.74 4.22
CA ALA A 90 -7.04 -17.54 5.64
C ALA A 90 -7.10 -16.04 5.99
N LEU A 91 -6.26 -15.20 5.38
CA LEU A 91 -6.32 -13.75 5.59
C LEU A 91 -7.56 -13.12 4.96
N ILE A 92 -7.97 -13.55 3.76
CA ILE A 92 -9.21 -13.06 3.12
C ILE A 92 -10.43 -13.42 3.97
N THR A 93 -10.50 -14.67 4.44
CA THR A 93 -11.60 -15.11 5.31
C THR A 93 -11.57 -14.40 6.66
N TYR A 94 -10.39 -14.24 7.26
CA TYR A 94 -10.22 -13.50 8.50
C TYR A 94 -10.68 -12.04 8.36
N GLU A 95 -10.31 -11.36 7.27
CA GLU A 95 -10.76 -10.00 6.99
C GLU A 95 -12.28 -9.90 6.79
N HIS A 96 -12.89 -10.93 6.18
CA HIS A 96 -14.34 -10.98 6.01
C HIS A 96 -15.11 -11.13 7.33
N PHE A 97 -14.60 -11.96 8.26
CA PHE A 97 -15.26 -12.23 9.53
C PHE A 97 -14.90 -11.24 10.64
N VAL A 98 -13.68 -10.69 10.62
CA VAL A 98 -13.17 -9.81 11.67
C VAL A 98 -13.15 -8.38 11.13
N SER A 99 -14.14 -7.59 11.56
CA SER A 99 -14.27 -6.18 11.15
C SER A 99 -13.20 -5.23 11.72
N GLN A 100 -12.10 -5.75 12.29
CA GLN A 100 -10.98 -4.95 12.78
C GLN A 100 -9.88 -4.81 11.73
N ALA A 101 -9.59 -3.57 11.32
CA ALA A 101 -8.63 -3.26 10.26
C ALA A 101 -7.15 -3.36 10.66
N ASN A 102 -6.82 -3.24 11.96
CA ASN A 102 -5.43 -3.25 12.42
C ASN A 102 -4.73 -4.62 12.35
N PRO A 103 -5.29 -5.74 12.84
CA PRO A 103 -4.60 -7.02 12.81
C PRO A 103 -4.43 -7.58 11.40
N THR A 104 -5.39 -7.34 10.49
CA THR A 104 -5.29 -7.75 9.08
C THR A 104 -4.12 -7.06 8.40
N LEU A 105 -3.94 -5.76 8.61
CA LEU A 105 -2.86 -4.96 8.04
C LEU A 105 -1.47 -5.47 8.41
N TYR A 106 -1.21 -5.75 9.69
CA TYR A 106 0.10 -6.26 10.10
C TYR A 106 0.35 -7.68 9.57
N SER A 107 -0.69 -8.51 9.53
CA SER A 107 -0.59 -9.88 9.04
C SER A 107 -0.34 -9.94 7.53
N THR A 108 -0.98 -9.08 6.74
CA THR A 108 -0.73 -8.98 5.29
C THR A 108 0.65 -8.43 4.97
N CYS A 109 1.12 -7.42 5.72
CA CYS A 109 2.47 -6.91 5.59
C CYS A 109 3.51 -8.01 5.90
N LEU A 110 3.32 -8.74 6.99
CA LEU A 110 4.17 -9.87 7.37
C LEU A 110 4.19 -10.95 6.28
N LEU A 111 3.02 -11.34 5.76
CA LEU A 111 2.94 -12.30 4.65
C LEU A 111 3.70 -11.81 3.42
N GLY A 112 3.58 -10.53 3.07
CA GLY A 112 4.32 -9.96 1.95
C GLY A 112 5.83 -10.00 2.14
N VAL A 113 6.32 -9.71 3.35
CA VAL A 113 7.74 -9.86 3.71
C VAL A 113 8.18 -11.32 3.63
N VAL A 114 7.35 -12.26 4.09
CA VAL A 114 7.63 -13.70 4.01
C VAL A 114 7.73 -14.16 2.55
N LEU A 115 6.83 -13.74 1.67
CA LEU A 115 6.88 -14.09 0.24
C LEU A 115 8.19 -13.61 -0.41
N ILE A 116 8.59 -12.36 -0.15
CA ILE A 116 9.87 -11.83 -0.63
C ILE A 116 11.02 -12.67 -0.04
N GLY A 117 11.02 -12.88 1.29
CA GLY A 117 12.05 -13.66 1.98
C GLY A 117 12.19 -15.08 1.47
N LEU A 118 11.09 -15.75 1.11
CA LEU A 118 11.09 -17.09 0.52
C LEU A 118 11.69 -17.09 -0.89
N ALA A 119 11.33 -16.11 -1.73
CA ALA A 119 11.90 -15.98 -3.06
C ALA A 119 13.43 -15.83 -3.00
N TRP A 120 13.94 -15.08 -2.03
CA TRP A 120 15.38 -14.91 -1.79
C TRP A 120 16.03 -16.13 -1.11
N GLY A 121 15.38 -16.70 -0.11
CA GLY A 121 15.90 -17.83 0.66
C GLY A 121 15.98 -19.13 -0.15
N GLN A 122 15.14 -19.26 -1.17
CA GLN A 122 15.07 -20.42 -2.06
C GLN A 122 15.53 -20.09 -3.49
N ILE A 123 16.46 -19.14 -3.64
CA ILE A 123 16.88 -18.63 -4.96
C ILE A 123 17.45 -19.70 -5.90
N PHE A 124 17.97 -20.81 -5.36
CA PHE A 124 18.43 -21.96 -6.16
C PHE A 124 17.42 -23.12 -6.22
N GLY A 125 16.37 -23.06 -5.41
CA GLY A 125 15.31 -24.08 -5.37
C GLY A 125 14.07 -23.74 -6.19
N MET A 126 13.85 -22.44 -6.47
CA MET A 126 12.71 -21.94 -7.25
C MET A 126 13.13 -21.53 -8.66
N THR A 127 12.25 -21.73 -9.64
CA THR A 127 12.42 -21.16 -10.98
C THR A 127 12.31 -19.63 -10.93
N LEU A 128 12.93 -18.95 -11.91
CA LEU A 128 12.88 -17.49 -12.00
C LEU A 128 11.44 -16.95 -12.01
N GLU A 129 10.56 -17.61 -12.74
CA GLU A 129 9.14 -17.22 -12.86
C GLU A 129 8.43 -17.26 -11.50
N ASN A 130 8.70 -18.30 -10.69
CA ASN A 130 8.12 -18.45 -9.37
C ASN A 130 8.70 -17.44 -8.37
N GLN A 131 10.02 -17.17 -8.45
CA GLN A 131 10.66 -16.12 -7.67
C GLN A 131 10.06 -14.75 -7.96
N LEU A 132 9.90 -14.39 -9.24
CA LEU A 132 9.28 -13.13 -9.64
C LEU A 132 7.84 -13.03 -9.13
N ALA A 133 7.04 -14.09 -9.24
CA ALA A 133 5.68 -14.10 -8.73
C ALA A 133 5.61 -13.82 -7.22
N TYR A 134 6.50 -14.41 -6.43
CA TYR A 134 6.56 -14.22 -4.99
C TYR A 134 7.03 -12.82 -4.62
N VAL A 135 8.07 -12.29 -5.30
CA VAL A 135 8.56 -10.93 -5.04
C VAL A 135 7.50 -9.89 -5.42
N VAL A 136 6.87 -10.00 -6.59
CA VAL A 136 5.83 -9.05 -7.02
C VAL A 136 4.62 -9.10 -6.09
N SER A 137 4.16 -10.31 -5.74
CA SER A 137 3.04 -10.49 -4.82
C SER A 137 3.33 -9.95 -3.43
N GLY A 138 4.52 -10.25 -2.89
CA GLY A 138 4.94 -9.74 -1.59
C GLY A 138 5.10 -8.22 -1.59
N ALA A 139 5.66 -7.66 -2.66
CA ALA A 139 5.81 -6.23 -2.81
C ALA A 139 4.47 -5.50 -2.91
N LEU A 140 3.49 -6.09 -3.60
CA LEU A 140 2.13 -5.56 -3.67
C LEU A 140 1.50 -5.49 -2.27
N LEU A 141 1.56 -6.58 -1.49
CA LEU A 141 1.00 -6.63 -0.15
C LEU A 141 1.68 -5.66 0.81
N VAL A 142 3.02 -5.62 0.82
CA VAL A 142 3.78 -4.69 1.67
C VAL A 142 3.45 -3.25 1.31
N SER A 143 3.41 -2.93 0.01
CA SER A 143 3.14 -1.57 -0.44
C SER A 143 1.72 -1.12 -0.10
N GLU A 144 0.72 -2.00 -0.26
CA GLU A 144 -0.67 -1.69 0.08
C GLU A 144 -0.88 -1.59 1.59
N ALA A 145 -0.31 -2.51 2.38
CA ALA A 145 -0.39 -2.46 3.84
C ALA A 145 0.25 -1.17 4.38
N THR A 146 1.39 -0.76 3.81
CA THR A 146 2.07 0.48 4.16
C THR A 146 1.21 1.70 3.83
N TRP A 147 0.56 1.70 2.66
CA TRP A 147 -0.38 2.76 2.27
C TRP A 147 -1.53 2.92 3.28
N LEU A 148 -2.18 1.80 3.62
CA LEU A 148 -3.30 1.80 4.56
C LEU A 148 -2.85 2.26 5.95
N TYR A 149 -1.65 1.85 6.39
CA TYR A 149 -1.08 2.27 7.67
C TYR A 149 -0.90 3.79 7.71
N PHE A 150 -0.30 4.36 6.66
CA PHE A 150 -0.11 5.81 6.58
C PHE A 150 -1.44 6.56 6.51
N GLN A 151 -2.43 6.06 5.78
CA GLN A 151 -3.76 6.67 5.75
C GLN A 151 -4.47 6.62 7.11
N ALA A 152 -4.36 5.51 7.83
CA ALA A 152 -4.93 5.34 9.17
C ALA A 152 -4.28 6.29 10.19
N ARG A 153 -2.95 6.43 10.13
CA ARG A 153 -2.16 7.17 11.11
C ARG A 153 -2.08 8.66 10.82
N PHE A 154 -2.01 9.01 9.54
CA PHE A 154 -1.86 10.38 9.04
C PHE A 154 -2.82 10.58 7.86
N PRO A 155 -4.12 10.85 8.12
CA PRO A 155 -5.05 11.22 7.06
C PRO A 155 -4.59 12.54 6.42
N ALA A 156 -3.78 12.43 5.38
CA ALA A 156 -3.03 13.54 4.82
C ALA A 156 -3.95 14.54 4.10
N ARG A 157 -3.81 15.83 4.43
CA ARG A 157 -4.55 16.93 3.79
C ARG A 157 -4.07 17.29 2.37
N SER A 158 -2.97 16.73 1.81
CA SER A 158 -2.55 17.09 0.45
C SER A 158 -1.71 16.05 -0.33
N GLY A 159 -2.01 15.96 -1.63
CA GLY A 159 -1.08 15.64 -2.72
C GLY A 159 -0.69 14.18 -2.95
N PHE A 160 0.38 13.75 -2.28
CA PHE A 160 1.18 12.58 -2.67
C PHE A 160 0.53 11.25 -2.25
N MET A 161 -0.09 11.23 -1.07
CA MET A 161 -0.77 10.04 -0.52
C MET A 161 -2.28 9.97 -0.82
N LYS A 162 -2.74 10.60 -1.92
CA LYS A 162 -4.13 10.44 -2.37
C LYS A 162 -4.31 9.33 -3.41
N ASN A 163 -3.33 9.13 -4.29
CA ASN A 163 -3.45 8.14 -5.35
C ASN A 163 -2.87 6.78 -4.92
N LYS A 164 -3.77 5.89 -4.48
CA LYS A 164 -3.43 4.52 -4.06
C LYS A 164 -2.63 3.77 -5.13
N LEU A 165 -3.06 3.87 -6.39
CA LEU A 165 -2.40 3.18 -7.51
C LEU A 165 -0.96 3.66 -7.71
N TRP A 166 -0.74 4.98 -7.58
CA TRP A 166 0.59 5.56 -7.73
C TRP A 166 1.54 5.13 -6.62
N TRP A 167 1.06 5.12 -5.37
CA TRP A 167 1.86 4.63 -4.24
C TRP A 167 2.20 3.15 -4.38
N ILE A 168 1.21 2.32 -4.69
CA ILE A 168 1.42 0.88 -4.87
C ILE A 168 2.42 0.61 -5.99
N SER A 169 2.28 1.28 -7.13
CA SER A 169 3.20 1.10 -8.25
C SER A 169 4.65 1.41 -7.85
N ASN A 170 4.89 2.51 -7.13
CA ASN A 170 6.23 2.90 -6.71
C ASN A 170 6.78 2.03 -5.58
N GLY A 171 5.93 1.60 -4.65
CA GLY A 171 6.35 0.66 -3.60
C GLY A 171 6.72 -0.70 -4.18
N VAL A 172 5.92 -1.23 -5.13
CA VAL A 172 6.23 -2.46 -5.85
C VAL A 172 7.53 -2.32 -6.63
N PHE A 173 7.67 -1.24 -7.41
CA PHE A 173 8.89 -0.97 -8.18
C PHE A 173 10.13 -0.84 -7.28
N GLY A 174 10.02 -0.09 -6.17
CA GLY A 174 11.11 0.08 -5.21
C GLY A 174 11.55 -1.23 -4.56
N LEU A 175 10.60 -2.10 -4.19
CA LEU A 175 10.91 -3.42 -3.62
C LEU A 175 11.51 -4.39 -4.64
N LEU A 176 11.08 -4.33 -5.90
CA LEU A 176 11.71 -5.09 -7.00
C LEU A 176 13.15 -4.64 -7.25
N VAL A 177 13.38 -3.33 -7.27
CA VAL A 177 14.73 -2.75 -7.40
C VAL A 177 15.60 -3.18 -6.22
N ALA A 178 15.13 -3.04 -4.98
CA ALA A 178 15.88 -3.43 -3.79
C ALA A 178 16.24 -4.93 -3.82
N SER A 179 15.28 -5.76 -4.24
CA SER A 179 15.47 -7.20 -4.47
C SER A 179 16.58 -7.44 -5.53
N GLY A 180 16.53 -6.75 -6.67
CA GLY A 180 17.58 -6.83 -7.70
C GLY A 180 18.97 -6.38 -7.22
N VAL A 181 19.04 -5.33 -6.39
CA VAL A 181 20.29 -4.87 -5.77
C VAL A 181 20.87 -5.96 -4.86
N ILE A 182 20.04 -6.55 -4.00
CA ILE A 182 20.46 -7.64 -3.11
C ILE A 182 21.01 -8.81 -3.94
N TRP A 183 20.34 -9.17 -5.03
CA TRP A 183 20.83 -10.21 -5.94
C TRP A 183 22.24 -9.94 -6.45
N ILE A 184 22.47 -8.74 -6.99
CA ILE A 184 23.75 -8.35 -7.58
C ILE A 184 24.85 -8.39 -6.52
N LEU A 185 24.53 -7.98 -5.28
CA LEU A 185 25.52 -7.99 -4.20
C LEU A 185 25.91 -9.40 -3.74
N PHE A 186 24.99 -10.36 -3.78
CA PHE A 186 25.21 -11.71 -3.26
C PHE A 186 25.57 -12.76 -4.32
N ARG A 187 25.27 -12.52 -5.60
CA ARG A 187 25.61 -13.46 -6.67
C ARG A 187 27.14 -13.60 -6.79
N ARG A 188 27.60 -14.85 -6.96
CA ARG A 188 29.03 -15.17 -7.09
C ARG A 188 29.49 -15.26 -8.55
N VAL A 189 28.58 -15.61 -9.44
CA VAL A 189 28.84 -15.81 -10.85
C VAL A 189 27.71 -15.14 -11.61
N ASP A 190 28.04 -14.45 -12.70
CA ASP A 190 27.04 -13.85 -13.57
C ASP A 190 26.46 -14.86 -14.58
N GLY A 191 25.54 -14.41 -15.43
CA GLY A 191 24.91 -15.26 -16.44
C GLY A 191 25.86 -15.78 -17.53
N SER A 192 27.09 -15.26 -17.61
CA SER A 192 28.12 -15.69 -18.57
C SER A 192 29.11 -16.70 -18.01
N GLY A 193 29.00 -17.03 -16.71
CA GLY A 193 29.98 -17.85 -16.01
C GLY A 193 31.17 -17.06 -15.46
N HIS A 194 31.14 -15.73 -15.55
CA HIS A 194 32.18 -14.87 -14.99
C HIS A 194 32.03 -14.75 -13.48
N VAL A 195 33.12 -14.97 -12.73
CA VAL A 195 33.13 -14.79 -11.27
C VAL A 195 33.07 -13.31 -10.96
N GLU A 196 32.10 -12.90 -10.16
CA GLU A 196 31.90 -11.49 -9.88
C GLU A 196 32.98 -10.89 -8.99
N ASP A 197 33.55 -9.77 -9.44
CA ASP A 197 34.40 -8.90 -8.64
C ASP A 197 33.65 -7.60 -8.26
N ILE A 198 34.31 -6.75 -7.48
CA ILE A 198 33.71 -5.48 -7.01
C ILE A 198 33.38 -4.57 -8.21
N GLY A 199 34.20 -4.55 -9.25
CA GLY A 199 33.99 -3.77 -10.47
C GLY A 199 32.80 -4.26 -11.29
N SER A 200 32.66 -5.57 -11.50
CA SER A 200 31.53 -6.14 -12.24
C SER A 200 30.19 -5.87 -11.53
N ARG A 201 30.18 -5.94 -10.19
CA ARG A 201 29.02 -5.58 -9.35
C ARG A 201 28.67 -4.10 -9.46
N LEU A 202 29.65 -3.20 -9.39
CA LEU A 202 29.43 -1.76 -9.54
C LEU A 202 28.89 -1.41 -10.92
N LEU A 203 29.35 -2.08 -11.98
CA LEU A 203 28.81 -1.91 -13.33
C LEU A 203 27.35 -2.36 -13.41
N ALA A 204 27.03 -3.54 -12.87
CA ALA A 204 25.65 -4.04 -12.84
C ALA A 204 24.71 -3.10 -12.06
N LEU A 205 25.15 -2.59 -10.90
CA LEU A 205 24.41 -1.58 -10.13
C LEU A 205 24.26 -0.25 -10.89
N GLY A 206 25.30 0.17 -11.63
CA GLY A 206 25.25 1.34 -12.50
C GLY A 206 24.20 1.22 -13.61
N VAL A 207 24.15 0.05 -14.27
CA VAL A 207 23.13 -0.26 -15.29
C VAL A 207 21.73 -0.25 -14.67
N LEU A 208 21.55 -0.87 -13.50
CA LEU A 208 20.28 -0.87 -12.78
C LEU A 208 19.84 0.57 -12.43
N THR A 209 20.77 1.40 -11.96
CA THR A 209 20.52 2.82 -11.65
C THR A 209 20.10 3.61 -12.89
N GLY A 210 20.78 3.38 -14.02
CA GLY A 210 20.40 3.97 -15.30
C GLY A 210 18.98 3.57 -15.73
N GLY A 211 18.64 2.28 -15.59
CA GLY A 211 17.29 1.77 -15.87
C GLY A 211 16.21 2.42 -15.00
N ILE A 212 16.49 2.62 -13.71
CA ILE A 212 15.58 3.30 -12.77
C ILE A 212 15.32 4.74 -13.21
N ILE A 213 16.36 5.48 -13.56
CA ILE A 213 16.24 6.87 -14.02
C ILE A 213 15.40 6.95 -15.29
N ILE A 214 15.64 6.05 -16.25
CA ILE A 214 14.85 5.99 -17.49
C ILE A 214 13.39 5.69 -17.19
N PHE A 215 13.10 4.72 -16.33
CA PHE A 215 11.75 4.36 -15.94
C PHE A 215 11.01 5.54 -15.30
N GLU A 216 11.63 6.22 -14.33
CA GLU A 216 11.06 7.40 -13.68
C GLU A 216 10.81 8.55 -14.65
N LEU A 217 11.73 8.78 -15.61
CA LEU A 217 11.54 9.77 -16.67
C LEU A 217 10.33 9.40 -17.55
N VAL A 218 10.20 8.15 -17.98
CA VAL A 218 9.07 7.67 -18.79
C VAL A 218 7.75 7.86 -18.02
N VAL A 219 7.70 7.44 -16.76
CA VAL A 219 6.52 7.59 -15.90
C VAL A 219 6.15 9.07 -15.72
N TYR A 220 7.14 9.93 -15.48
CA TYR A 220 6.94 11.38 -15.39
C TYR A 220 6.36 11.97 -16.69
N PHE A 221 6.94 11.63 -17.84
CA PHE A 221 6.47 12.11 -19.14
C PHE A 221 5.07 11.59 -19.48
N ALA A 222 4.78 10.31 -19.20
CA ALA A 222 3.47 9.71 -19.40
C ALA A 222 2.40 10.41 -18.53
N MET A 223 2.68 10.62 -17.24
CA MET A 223 1.77 11.36 -16.36
C MET A 223 1.57 12.81 -16.82
N ARG A 224 2.63 13.48 -17.28
CA ARG A 224 2.56 14.84 -17.81
C ARG A 224 1.73 14.91 -19.09
N TRP A 225 1.81 13.89 -19.94
CA TRP A 225 1.01 13.77 -21.16
C TRP A 225 -0.47 13.55 -20.84
N LEU A 226 -0.78 12.63 -19.92
CA LEU A 226 -2.15 12.37 -19.47
C LEU A 226 -2.83 13.60 -18.88
N ARG A 227 -2.11 14.46 -18.14
CA ARG A 227 -2.66 15.72 -17.60
C ARG A 227 -2.90 16.81 -18.65
N ARG A 228 -2.35 16.65 -19.85
CA ARG A 228 -2.51 17.61 -20.97
C ARG A 228 -3.57 17.17 -21.98
N ALA A 229 -4.08 15.94 -21.88
CA ALA A 229 -5.17 15.49 -22.72
C ALA A 229 -6.44 16.27 -22.35
N PRO A 230 -7.08 16.98 -23.31
CA PRO A 230 -8.36 17.61 -23.05
C PRO A 230 -9.41 16.54 -22.75
N HIS A 231 -10.17 16.73 -21.68
CA HIS A 231 -11.35 15.93 -21.34
C HIS A 231 -12.44 16.04 -22.39
#